data_AF-A0A8J5V351-F1
#
_entry.id   AF-A0A8J5V351-F1
#
_cell.length_a   1.000
_cell.length_b   1.000
_cell.length_c   1.000
_cell.angle_alpha   90.00
_cell.angle_beta   90.00
_cell.angle_gamma   90.00
#
_symmetry.space_group_name_H-M   'P 1'
#
loop_
_entity.id
_entity.type
_entity.pdbx_description
1 polymer ?
#
loop_
_entity_poly.entity_id
_entity_poly.type
_entity_poly.pdbx_seq_one_letter_code
_entity_poly.pdbx_strand_id
1 'polypeptide(L)'
;MELLILTALNWRIRSVTPFTFIDFFACKVDPRGKHTGYLIARATQMVLAAIHDIEFLDHCPSSMAAAAVLCAGGEIPSLTFVSPELAVNWCIGLAEEGISSCYQLMQQLVIGNVPRAAAAAAAFTLFSDEGLSCNSSPPPPKRRKRSPPGT
;
A
#
# COMPACT_ATOMS: atom_id res chain seq x y z
N MET A 1 -3.92 15.03 -27.59
CA MET A 1 -2.94 14.97 -26.49
C MET A 1 -2.73 13.55 -25.95
N GLU A 2 -3.71 12.65 -26.06
CA GLU A 2 -3.59 11.24 -25.61
C GLU A 2 -2.42 10.48 -26.24
N LEU A 3 -2.29 10.50 -27.58
CA LEU A 3 -1.22 9.81 -28.31
C LEU A 3 0.18 10.26 -27.85
N LEU A 4 0.38 11.54 -27.56
CA LEU A 4 1.67 12.07 -27.08
C LEU A 4 2.04 11.48 -25.71
N ILE A 5 1.07 11.40 -24.78
CA ILE A 5 1.27 10.81 -23.46
C ILE A 5 1.59 9.32 -23.58
N LEU A 6 0.82 8.58 -24.40
CA LEU A 6 1.06 7.15 -24.63
C LEU A 6 2.43 6.92 -25.27
N THR A 7 2.84 7.74 -26.22
CA THR A 7 4.19 7.65 -26.81
C THR A 7 5.28 7.98 -25.79
N ALA A 8 5.12 9.01 -24.96
CA ALA A 8 6.09 9.38 -23.94
C ALA A 8 6.25 8.29 -22.86
N LEU A 9 5.16 7.61 -22.49
CA LEU A 9 5.17 6.47 -21.57
C LEU A 9 5.58 5.15 -22.24
N ASN A 10 5.95 5.14 -23.52
CA ASN A 10 6.23 3.93 -24.29
C ASN A 10 5.08 2.90 -24.23
N TRP A 11 3.83 3.37 -24.24
CA TRP A 11 2.61 2.58 -24.10
C TRP A 11 2.52 1.77 -22.79
N ARG A 12 3.34 2.09 -21.78
CA ARG A 12 3.34 1.45 -20.46
C ARG A 12 2.29 2.08 -19.53
N ILE A 13 1.03 1.93 -19.90
CA ILE A 13 -0.13 2.43 -19.13
C ILE A 13 -0.39 1.66 -17.84
N ARG A 14 0.20 0.47 -17.67
CA ARG A 14 0.07 -0.35 -16.46
C ARG A 14 1.29 -0.16 -15.58
N SER A 15 1.38 0.98 -14.91
CA SER A 15 2.42 1.24 -13.90
C SER A 15 2.15 0.43 -12.63
N VAL A 16 3.23 0.00 -11.97
CA VAL A 16 3.15 -0.58 -10.63
C VAL A 16 3.02 0.57 -9.65
N THR A 17 2.05 0.47 -8.74
CA THR A 17 1.80 1.49 -7.70
C THR A 17 2.11 0.92 -6.31
N PRO A 18 2.42 1.78 -5.32
CA PRO A 18 2.71 1.32 -3.95
C PRO A 18 1.55 0.52 -3.35
N PHE A 19 0.32 0.87 -3.71
CA PHE A 19 -0.90 0.20 -3.25
C PHE A 19 -0.89 -1.31 -3.53
N THR A 20 -0.23 -1.75 -4.60
CA THR A 20 -0.12 -3.18 -4.93
C THR A 20 0.67 -4.00 -3.90
N PHE A 21 1.48 -3.34 -3.05
CA PHE A 21 2.31 -4.00 -2.04
C PHE A 21 1.79 -3.84 -0.61
N ILE A 22 0.87 -2.90 -0.35
CA ILE A 22 0.43 -2.55 1.01
C ILE A 22 -0.14 -3.76 1.75
N ASP A 23 -1.06 -4.50 1.12
CA ASP A 23 -1.70 -5.67 1.75
C ASP A 23 -0.68 -6.75 2.13
N PHE A 24 0.30 -6.98 1.25
CA PHE A 24 1.36 -7.96 1.48
C PHE A 24 2.25 -7.57 2.65
N PHE A 25 2.69 -6.31 2.70
CA PHE A 25 3.53 -5.82 3.79
C PHE A 25 2.75 -5.69 5.11
N ALA A 26 1.47 -5.34 5.08
CA ALA A 26 0.63 -5.32 6.28
C ALA A 26 0.54 -6.72 6.93
N CYS A 27 0.47 -7.78 6.13
CA CYS A 27 0.53 -9.16 6.62
C CYS A 27 1.92 -9.52 7.21
N LYS A 28 3.00 -8.88 6.76
CA LYS A 28 4.35 -9.10 7.31
C LYS A 28 4.51 -8.43 8.67
N VAL A 29 3.94 -7.25 8.86
CA VAL A 29 3.98 -6.51 10.13
C VAL A 29 3.03 -7.10 11.16
N ASP A 30 1.82 -7.51 10.76
CA ASP A 30 0.86 -8.18 11.64
C ASP A 30 0.44 -9.55 11.08
N PRO A 31 1.24 -10.60 11.32
CA PRO A 31 0.91 -11.97 10.90
C PRO A 31 -0.37 -12.53 11.55
N ARG A 32 -0.85 -11.93 12.64
CA ARG A 32 -2.07 -12.35 13.35
C ARG A 32 -3.33 -11.67 12.81
N GLY A 33 -3.17 -10.68 11.93
CA GLY A 33 -4.30 -10.02 11.28
C GLY A 33 -5.12 -9.08 12.17
N LYS A 34 -4.63 -8.73 13.37
CA LYS A 34 -5.41 -7.96 14.35
C LYS A 34 -5.62 -6.50 13.94
N HIS A 35 -4.65 -5.92 13.24
CA HIS A 35 -4.57 -4.51 12.86
C HIS A 35 -4.39 -4.33 11.36
N THR A 36 -4.42 -5.40 10.56
CA THR A 36 -4.17 -5.35 9.11
C THR A 36 -5.08 -4.34 8.40
N GLY A 37 -6.36 -4.27 8.75
CA GLY A 37 -7.27 -3.28 8.16
C GLY A 37 -6.86 -1.83 8.47
N TYR A 38 -6.44 -1.56 9.70
CA TYR A 38 -5.91 -0.24 10.08
C TYR A 38 -4.59 0.06 9.36
N LEU A 39 -3.67 -0.91 9.30
CA LEU A 39 -2.38 -0.74 8.60
C LEU A 39 -2.59 -0.40 7.12
N ILE A 40 -3.50 -1.10 6.44
CA ILE A 40 -3.82 -0.84 5.04
C ILE A 40 -4.41 0.56 4.88
N ALA A 41 -5.41 0.91 5.68
CA ALA A 41 -6.06 2.22 5.60
C ALA A 41 -5.06 3.36 5.87
N ARG A 42 -4.25 3.23 6.91
CA ARG A 42 -3.28 4.24 7.32
C ARG A 42 -2.15 4.37 6.31
N ALA A 43 -1.56 3.27 5.86
CA ALA A 43 -0.53 3.30 4.84
C ALA A 43 -1.05 3.90 3.51
N THR A 44 -2.30 3.61 3.15
CA THR A 44 -2.95 4.20 1.96
C THR A 44 -3.06 5.71 2.07
N GLN A 45 -3.46 6.24 3.24
CA GLN A 45 -3.48 7.69 3.49
C GLN A 45 -2.09 8.31 3.35
N MET A 46 -1.06 7.64 3.88
CA MET A 46 0.32 8.13 3.81
C MET A 46 0.85 8.15 2.38
N VAL A 47 0.60 7.10 1.60
CA VAL A 47 0.95 7.05 0.17
C VAL A 47 0.23 8.15 -0.61
N LEU A 48 -1.04 8.39 -0.34
CA LEU A 48 -1.80 9.46 -1.00
C LEU A 48 -1.27 10.85 -0.65
N ALA A 49 -0.84 11.07 0.60
CA ALA A 49 -0.15 12.31 0.97
C ALA A 49 1.21 12.45 0.25
N ALA A 50 1.96 11.35 0.13
CA ALA A 50 3.27 11.31 -0.52
C ALA A 50 3.24 11.57 -2.04
N ILE A 51 2.16 11.18 -2.73
CA ILE A 51 2.01 11.40 -4.19
C ILE A 51 2.06 12.88 -4.58
N HIS A 52 1.71 13.78 -3.66
CA HIS A 52 1.77 15.23 -3.89
C HIS A 52 3.15 15.84 -3.63
N ASP A 53 4.12 15.03 -3.21
CA ASP A 53 5.44 15.48 -2.83
C ASP A 53 6.51 14.94 -3.78
N ILE A 54 7.33 15.85 -4.30
CA ILE A 54 8.31 15.55 -5.34
C ILE A 54 9.44 14.68 -4.81
N GLU A 55 9.68 14.70 -3.50
CA GLU A 55 10.75 13.93 -2.85
C GLU A 55 10.52 12.41 -2.96
N PHE A 56 9.28 11.97 -3.21
CA PHE A 56 8.96 10.56 -3.39
C PHE A 56 9.09 10.05 -4.83
N LEU A 57 9.34 10.93 -5.81
CA LEU A 57 9.41 10.56 -7.23
C LEU A 57 10.62 9.66 -7.54
N ASP A 58 11.71 9.78 -6.78
CA ASP A 58 12.94 9.01 -6.96
C ASP A 58 12.89 7.64 -6.26
N HIS A 59 11.80 7.33 -5.55
CA HIS A 59 11.66 6.09 -4.80
C HIS A 59 10.84 5.03 -5.54
N CYS A 60 11.27 3.78 -5.42
CA CYS A 60 10.54 2.65 -5.97
C CYS A 60 9.19 2.46 -5.23
N PRO A 61 8.11 2.07 -5.94
CA PRO A 61 6.79 1.87 -5.33
C PRO A 61 6.78 0.88 -4.16
N SER A 62 7.62 -0.16 -4.21
CA SER A 62 7.77 -1.15 -3.14
C SER A 62 8.38 -0.54 -1.87
N SER A 63 9.46 0.23 -1.98
CA SER A 63 10.08 0.91 -0.84
C SER A 63 9.12 1.91 -0.20
N MET A 64 8.39 2.66 -1.02
CA MET A 64 7.38 3.61 -0.54
C MET A 64 6.25 2.92 0.21
N ALA A 65 5.77 1.77 -0.29
CA ALA A 65 4.75 0.99 0.41
C ALA A 65 5.26 0.37 1.72
N ALA A 66 6.49 -0.15 1.72
CA ALA A 66 7.09 -0.73 2.93
C ALA A 66 7.25 0.34 4.02
N ALA A 67 7.78 1.52 3.67
CA ALA A 67 7.89 2.65 4.57
C ALA A 67 6.53 3.09 5.13
N ALA A 68 5.50 3.18 4.29
CA ALA A 68 4.16 3.58 4.73
C ALA A 68 3.58 2.60 5.77
N VAL A 69 3.72 1.30 5.53
CA VAL A 69 3.26 0.27 6.47
C VAL A 69 4.08 0.26 7.75
N LEU A 70 5.39 0.49 7.68
CA LEU A 70 6.24 0.62 8.86
C LEU A 70 5.84 1.84 9.71
N CYS A 71 5.59 3.00 9.09
CA CYS A 71 5.13 4.18 9.82
C CYS A 71 3.77 3.93 10.49
N ALA A 72 2.83 3.33 9.76
CA ALA A 72 1.53 2.96 10.31
C ALA A 72 1.66 1.95 11.47
N GLY A 73 2.57 0.99 11.37
CA GLY A 73 2.88 0.03 12.44
C GLY A 73 3.51 0.69 13.66
N GLY A 74 4.33 1.74 13.46
CA GLY A 74 4.93 2.54 14.52
C GLY A 74 3.90 3.29 15.39
N GLU A 75 2.70 3.57 14.87
CA GLU A 75 1.59 4.15 15.64
C GLU A 75 0.93 3.13 16.59
N ILE A 76 1.20 1.83 16.42
CA ILE A 76 0.62 0.74 17.23
C ILE A 76 1.67 0.19 18.21
N PRO A 77 1.52 0.40 19.53
CA PRO A 77 2.51 -0.03 20.53
C PRO A 77 2.88 -1.52 20.49
N SER A 78 1.97 -2.38 20.03
CA SER A 78 2.20 -3.83 19.93
C SER A 78 2.99 -4.28 18.69
N LEU A 79 3.17 -3.40 17.70
CA LEU A 79 3.83 -3.68 16.41
C LEU A 79 5.12 -2.87 16.20
N THR A 80 5.50 -2.02 17.16
CA THR A 80 6.68 -1.13 17.10
C THR A 80 8.04 -1.82 16.95
N PHE A 81 8.09 -3.15 16.99
CA PHE A 81 9.34 -3.91 16.90
C PHE A 81 9.90 -4.01 15.48
N VAL A 82 9.10 -3.70 14.45
CA VAL A 82 9.53 -3.85 13.06
C VAL A 82 10.37 -2.65 12.61
N SER A 83 11.68 -2.84 12.47
CA SER A 83 12.59 -1.82 11.93
C SER A 83 12.64 -1.83 10.39
N PRO A 84 13.00 -0.70 9.75
CA PRO A 84 13.26 -0.62 8.30
C PRO A 84 14.28 -1.65 7.80
N GLU A 85 15.32 -1.92 8.59
CA GLU A 85 16.37 -2.90 8.28
C GLU A 85 15.80 -4.32 8.10
N LEU A 86 14.81 -4.70 8.91
CA LEU A 86 14.17 -6.01 8.80
C LEU A 86 13.25 -6.11 7.58
N ALA A 87 12.73 -4.99 7.08
CA ALA A 87 11.81 -4.96 5.94
C ALA A 87 12.48 -5.29 4.61
N VAL A 88 13.81 -5.17 4.51
CA VAL A 88 14.60 -5.57 3.34
C VAL A 88 14.34 -7.04 2.95
N ASN A 89 14.04 -7.88 3.94
CA ASN A 89 13.76 -9.30 3.74
C ASN A 89 12.31 -9.62 3.34
N TRP A 90 11.44 -8.63 3.16
CA TRP A 90 10.03 -8.87 2.85
C TRP A 90 9.78 -9.25 1.39
N CYS A 91 10.55 -8.67 0.47
CA CYS A 91 10.40 -8.85 -0.97
C CYS A 91 11.76 -8.70 -1.66
N ILE A 92 11.96 -9.45 -2.75
CA ILE A 92 13.17 -9.34 -3.57
C ILE A 92 13.23 -7.95 -4.19
N GLY A 93 14.40 -7.31 -4.11
CA GLY A 93 14.63 -5.98 -4.70
C GLY A 93 14.21 -4.80 -3.82
N LEU A 94 13.81 -5.04 -2.57
CA LEU A 94 13.76 -3.99 -1.56
C LEU A 94 15.18 -3.59 -1.16
N ALA A 95 15.50 -2.30 -1.26
CA ALA A 95 16.76 -1.73 -0.81
C ALA A 95 16.56 -0.96 0.49
N GLU A 96 17.42 -1.18 1.46
CA GLU A 96 17.35 -0.56 2.79
C GLU A 96 17.35 0.96 2.69
N GLU A 97 18.22 1.51 1.85
CA GLU A 97 18.40 2.95 1.66
C GLU A 97 17.10 3.60 1.17
N GLY A 98 16.40 2.94 0.25
CA GLY A 98 15.12 3.41 -0.28
C GLY A 98 14.01 3.35 0.76
N ILE A 99 13.96 2.28 1.58
CA ILE A 99 12.96 2.16 2.66
C ILE A 99 13.21 3.23 3.72
N SER A 100 14.45 3.34 4.19
CA SER A 100 14.85 4.28 5.25
C SER A 100 14.61 5.73 4.85
N SER A 101 14.95 6.10 3.61
CA SER A 101 14.69 7.45 3.08
C SER A 101 13.19 7.75 3.01
N CYS A 102 12.39 6.87 2.40
CA CYS A 102 10.92 7.01 2.39
C CYS A 102 10.34 7.10 3.79
N TYR A 103 10.83 6.29 4.72
CA TYR A 103 10.33 6.21 6.10
C TYR A 103 10.57 7.53 6.85
N GLN A 104 11.76 8.14 6.70
CA GLN A 104 12.06 9.44 7.27
C GLN A 104 11.14 10.54 6.71
N LEU A 105 10.98 10.59 5.38
CA LEU A 105 10.09 11.56 4.74
C LEU A 105 8.63 11.40 5.19
N MET A 106 8.16 10.16 5.28
CA MET A 106 6.81 9.85 5.74
C MET A 106 6.58 10.23 7.20
N GLN A 107 7.56 10.07 8.07
CA GLN A 107 7.46 10.57 9.45
C GLN A 107 7.33 12.10 9.48
N GLN A 108 8.06 12.82 8.64
CA GLN A 108 7.92 14.27 8.54
C GLN A 108 6.52 14.67 8.04
N LEU A 109 5.95 13.92 7.09
CA LEU A 109 4.56 14.11 6.66
C LEU A 109 3.55 13.89 7.80
N VAL A 110 3.79 12.92 8.69
CA VAL A 110 2.92 12.69 9.85
C VAL A 110 3.04 13.83 10.88
N ILE A 111 4.24 14.33 11.13
CA ILE A 111 4.52 15.36 12.13
C ILE A 111 4.13 16.78 11.65
N GLY A 112 4.29 17.08 10.35
CA GLY A 112 4.11 18.43 9.79
C GLY A 112 2.68 18.84 9.39
N ASN A 113 1.66 18.02 9.70
CA ASN A 113 0.41 18.01 8.93
C ASN A 113 -0.77 18.84 9.46
N VAL A 114 -0.56 20.09 9.91
CA VAL A 114 -1.69 21.01 10.18
C VAL A 114 -2.19 21.77 8.94
N PRO A 115 -1.38 22.14 7.92
CA PRO A 115 -1.92 22.82 6.73
C PRO A 115 -2.02 21.95 5.46
N ARG A 116 -1.20 20.90 5.29
CA ARG A 116 -1.06 20.18 4.01
C ARG A 116 -2.06 19.02 3.85
N ALA A 117 -2.44 18.37 4.96
CA ALA A 117 -3.46 17.32 5.00
C ALA A 117 -4.87 17.79 4.62
N ALA A 118 -5.19 19.09 4.80
CA ALA A 118 -6.53 19.61 4.50
C ALA A 118 -6.90 19.53 3.00
N ALA A 119 -5.91 19.68 2.11
CA ALA A 119 -6.13 19.57 0.67
C ALA A 119 -6.32 18.11 0.21
N ALA A 120 -5.57 17.17 0.79
CA ALA A 120 -5.70 15.75 0.49
C ALA A 120 -6.98 15.15 1.11
N ALA A 121 -7.32 15.52 2.35
CA ALA A 121 -8.53 15.05 3.03
C ALA A 121 -9.82 15.52 2.33
N ALA A 122 -9.83 16.72 1.73
CA ALA A 122 -10.96 17.21 0.94
C ALA A 122 -11.19 16.39 -0.35
N ALA A 123 -10.15 15.74 -0.90
CA ALA A 123 -10.31 14.81 -2.02
C ALA A 123 -10.90 13.46 -1.57
N PHE A 124 -10.65 13.02 -0.33
CA PHE A 124 -11.20 11.78 0.22
C PHE A 124 -12.71 11.82 0.47
N THR A 125 -13.25 12.96 0.94
CA THR A 125 -14.69 13.12 1.18
C THR A 125 -15.53 13.08 -0.10
N LEU A 126 -14.93 13.31 -1.28
CA LEU A 126 -15.65 13.22 -2.56
C LEU A 126 -15.83 11.78 -3.06
N PHE A 127 -15.07 10.80 -2.56
CA PHE A 127 -15.10 9.40 -3.01
C PHE A 127 -15.81 8.43 -2.05
N SER A 128 -16.25 8.90 -0.88
CA SER A 128 -16.71 8.01 0.22
C SER A 128 -18.23 7.76 0.27
N ASP A 129 -19.03 8.28 -0.66
CA ASP A 129 -20.50 8.13 -0.59
C ASP A 129 -21.07 6.90 -1.33
N GLU A 130 -20.23 6.00 -1.85
CA GLU A 130 -20.69 4.68 -2.31
C GLU A 130 -20.31 3.64 -1.26
N GLY A 131 -21.21 3.47 -0.28
CA GLY A 131 -21.09 2.50 0.80
C GLY A 131 -20.97 1.07 0.26
N LEU A 132 -19.77 0.50 0.35
CA LEU A 132 -19.58 -0.94 0.19
C LEU A 132 -20.15 -1.66 1.43
N SER A 133 -21.43 -2.03 1.34
CA SER A 133 -22.03 -3.06 2.18
C SER A 133 -21.39 -4.41 1.85
N CYS A 134 -20.56 -4.90 2.77
CA CYS A 134 -19.89 -6.20 2.67
C CYS A 134 -20.87 -7.33 3.01
N ASN A 135 -21.70 -7.73 2.04
CA ASN A 135 -22.40 -9.01 2.08
C ASN A 135 -21.41 -10.13 1.74
N SER A 136 -20.95 -10.83 2.77
CA SER A 136 -20.15 -12.04 2.67
C SER A 136 -20.95 -13.15 1.95
N SER A 137 -20.63 -13.40 0.69
CA SER A 137 -21.15 -14.56 -0.04
C SER A 137 -20.27 -15.80 0.25
N PRO A 138 -20.86 -16.98 0.51
CA PRO A 138 -20.09 -18.19 0.79
C PRO A 138 -19.40 -18.74 -0.49
N PRO A 139 -18.31 -19.51 -0.35
CA PRO A 139 -17.57 -20.04 -1.49
C PRO A 139 -18.37 -21.11 -2.26
N PRO A 140 -18.20 -21.24 -3.58
CA PRO A 140 -18.92 -22.21 -4.38
C PRO A 140 -18.45 -23.64 -4.09
N PRO A 141 -19.33 -24.66 -4.17
CA PRO A 141 -18.93 -26.04 -3.93
C PRO A 141 -18.01 -26.57 -5.04
N LYS A 142 -16.93 -27.24 -4.62
CA LYS A 142 -15.96 -27.93 -5.48
C LYS A 142 -16.67 -28.93 -6.40
N ARG A 143 -16.70 -28.64 -7.70
CA ARG A 143 -17.14 -29.57 -8.76
C ARG A 143 -16.16 -30.75 -8.82
N ARG A 144 -16.46 -31.86 -8.13
CA ARG A 144 -15.74 -33.13 -8.28
C ARG A 144 -15.82 -33.57 -9.75
N LYS A 145 -14.66 -33.71 -10.40
CA LYS A 145 -14.52 -34.35 -11.72
C LYS A 145 -15.07 -35.78 -11.61
N ARG A 146 -16.08 -36.12 -12.42
CA ARG A 146 -16.49 -37.50 -12.65
C ARG A 146 -15.39 -38.18 -13.45
N SER A 147 -14.84 -39.26 -12.94
CA SER A 147 -13.97 -40.18 -13.68
C SER A 147 -14.76 -40.83 -14.83
N PRO A 148 -14.11 -41.13 -15.98
CA PRO A 148 -14.74 -41.86 -17.07
C PRO A 148 -15.01 -43.32 -16.70
N PRO A 149 -16.03 -43.98 -17.28
CA PRO A 149 -16.30 -45.40 -17.06
C PRO A 149 -15.21 -46.23 -17.73
N GLY A 150 -14.75 -47.26 -17.02
CA GLY A 150 -13.83 -48.25 -17.56
C GLY A 150 -14.51 -49.16 -18.59
N THR A 151 -13.74 -49.49 -19.62
CA THR A 151 -13.89 -50.69 -20.46
C THR A 151 -12.53 -51.35 -20.50
#